data_AF-A0AAQ5YBX4-F1
#
_entry.id   AF-A0AAQ5YBX4-F1
#
_cell.length_a   1.000
_cell.length_b   1.000
_cell.length_c   1.000
_cell.angle_alpha   90.00
_cell.angle_beta   90.00
_cell.angle_gamma   90.00
#
_symmetry.space_group_name_H-M   'P 1'
#
loop_
_entity.id
_entity.type
_entity.pdbx_description
1 polymer ?
#
loop_
_entity_poly.entity_id
_entity_poly.type
_entity_poly.pdbx_seq_one_letter_code
_entity_poly.pdbx_strand_id
1 'polypeptide(L)'
;MLSPSRTVSSRLLRTGSWLPLWLGSVRSAASSLQKELIKKRELEKDELRPLYMDFQATTPMDPRVLDAMLPYQVNYYGNPHSRTHAYGWESESAMETARKQQVADLIGADPREIIFTSGATESNNMAIKVPSALHHQLK
;
A
#
# COMPACT_ATOMS: atom_id res chain seq x y z
N MET A 1 -41.19 -28.37 -53.87
CA MET A 1 -40.26 -27.92 -54.93
C MET A 1 -38.84 -28.07 -54.38
N LEU A 2 -38.24 -29.24 -54.60
CA LEU A 2 -37.14 -29.47 -55.57
C LEU A 2 -35.82 -28.78 -55.17
N SER A 3 -34.90 -29.61 -54.64
CA SER A 3 -33.43 -29.43 -54.62
C SER A 3 -32.86 -29.35 -56.08
N PRO A 4 -31.55 -29.15 -56.39
CA PRO A 4 -30.36 -29.43 -55.54
C PRO A 4 -29.04 -28.63 -55.78
N SER A 5 -28.06 -28.97 -54.94
CA SER A 5 -26.63 -29.18 -55.25
C SER A 5 -25.70 -27.99 -55.52
N ARG A 6 -24.66 -27.88 -54.68
CA ARG A 6 -23.28 -28.13 -55.13
C ARG A 6 -22.39 -28.64 -54.00
N THR A 7 -21.91 -29.85 -54.22
CA THR A 7 -20.90 -30.63 -53.52
C THR A 7 -19.53 -29.96 -53.51
N VAL A 8 -18.81 -30.00 -52.38
CA VAL A 8 -17.36 -30.27 -52.38
C VAL A 8 -17.03 -31.23 -51.23
N SER A 9 -16.29 -32.26 -51.60
CA SER A 9 -15.84 -33.39 -50.79
C SER A 9 -14.56 -33.05 -50.01
N SER A 10 -14.45 -33.52 -48.77
CA SER A 10 -13.20 -34.13 -48.29
C SER A 10 -13.46 -35.15 -47.16
N ARG A 11 -13.57 -36.40 -47.60
CA ARG A 11 -13.05 -37.60 -46.96
C ARG A 11 -12.09 -37.40 -45.77
N LEU A 12 -12.41 -38.17 -44.72
CA LEU A 12 -11.54 -39.10 -44.00
C LEU A 12 -10.79 -38.63 -42.73
N LEU A 13 -11.17 -39.33 -41.66
CA LEU A 13 -10.35 -39.94 -40.61
C LEU A 13 -10.00 -39.12 -39.37
N ARG A 14 -10.66 -39.54 -38.27
CA ARG A 14 -10.12 -39.62 -36.91
C ARG A 14 -8.64 -40.02 -36.90
N THR A 15 -7.84 -39.33 -36.09
CA THR A 15 -6.78 -39.81 -35.18
C THR A 15 -6.05 -38.55 -34.72
N GLY A 16 -6.00 -38.17 -33.46
CA GLY A 16 -5.44 -38.89 -32.33
C GLY A 16 -4.65 -37.83 -31.54
N SER A 17 -4.77 -37.83 -30.22
CA SER A 17 -4.04 -36.92 -29.32
C SER A 17 -2.54 -37.20 -29.41
N TRP A 18 -1.75 -36.29 -29.98
CA TRP A 18 -0.28 -36.35 -30.02
C TRP A 18 0.35 -35.66 -28.80
N LEU A 19 -0.06 -36.05 -27.60
CA LEU A 19 0.68 -35.70 -26.39
C LEU A 19 1.30 -36.97 -25.79
N PRO A 20 2.64 -37.09 -25.76
CA PRO A 20 3.29 -38.26 -25.22
C PRO A 20 2.97 -38.40 -23.72
N LEU A 21 2.46 -39.59 -23.35
CA LEU A 21 2.05 -40.01 -22.00
C LEU A 21 3.17 -40.04 -20.94
N TRP A 22 4.38 -39.59 -21.28
CA TRP A 22 5.52 -39.53 -20.35
C TRP A 22 5.68 -38.15 -19.67
N LEU A 23 4.83 -37.17 -19.98
CA LEU A 23 4.82 -35.86 -19.30
C LEU A 23 4.01 -35.84 -17.98
N GLY A 24 3.52 -36.98 -17.51
CA GLY A 24 2.75 -37.09 -16.26
C GLY A 24 3.60 -37.24 -14.99
N SER A 25 4.83 -37.76 -15.11
CA SER A 25 5.64 -38.14 -13.93
C SER A 25 6.51 -36.98 -13.39
N VAL A 26 6.91 -36.03 -14.24
CA VAL A 26 7.84 -34.95 -13.83
C VAL A 26 7.12 -33.80 -13.09
N ARG A 27 5.81 -33.62 -13.27
CA ARG A 27 5.03 -32.59 -12.54
C ARG A 27 4.79 -32.95 -11.08
N SER A 28 4.66 -34.23 -10.74
CA SER A 28 4.38 -34.68 -9.37
C SER A 28 5.57 -34.40 -8.45
N ALA A 29 6.77 -34.80 -8.86
CA ALA A 29 8.01 -34.59 -8.10
C ALA A 29 8.42 -33.11 -8.00
N ALA A 30 8.20 -32.31 -9.05
CA ALA A 30 8.42 -30.86 -9.00
C ALA A 30 7.46 -30.19 -8.02
N SER A 31 6.19 -30.60 -7.96
CA SER A 31 5.22 -30.03 -7.02
C SER A 31 5.49 -30.44 -5.57
N SER A 32 5.99 -31.65 -5.33
CA SER A 32 6.34 -32.11 -3.99
C SER A 32 7.64 -31.47 -3.50
N LEU A 33 8.65 -31.31 -4.36
CA LEU A 33 9.87 -30.57 -4.04
C LEU A 33 9.61 -29.08 -3.83
N GLN A 34 8.71 -28.48 -4.61
CA GLN A 34 8.33 -27.08 -4.45
C GLN A 34 7.50 -26.87 -3.18
N LYS A 35 6.61 -27.80 -2.83
CA LYS A 35 5.91 -27.82 -1.53
C LYS A 35 6.88 -28.06 -0.36
N GLU A 36 7.85 -28.96 -0.50
CA GLU A 36 8.91 -29.22 0.48
C GLU A 36 9.85 -28.01 0.66
N LEU A 37 10.16 -27.28 -0.41
CA LEU A 37 10.96 -26.05 -0.38
C LEU A 37 10.20 -24.87 0.25
N ILE A 38 8.91 -24.72 -0.08
CA ILE A 38 8.03 -23.73 0.57
C ILE A 38 7.90 -24.07 2.05
N LYS A 39 7.66 -25.34 2.37
CA LYS A 39 7.56 -25.85 3.74
C LYS A 39 8.88 -25.70 4.51
N LYS A 40 10.04 -25.93 3.90
CA LYS A 40 11.37 -25.67 4.50
C LYS A 40 11.63 -24.18 4.74
N ARG A 41 11.19 -23.28 3.84
CA ARG A 41 11.24 -21.82 4.08
C ARG A 41 10.30 -21.34 5.17
N GLU A 42 9.19 -22.05 5.39
CA GLU A 42 8.19 -21.71 6.41
C GLU A 42 8.53 -22.31 7.79
N LEU A 43 9.30 -23.40 7.86
CA LEU A 43 9.59 -24.14 9.11
C LEU A 43 10.99 -23.96 9.73
N GLU A 44 11.86 -23.12 9.18
CA GLU A 44 13.06 -22.63 9.93
C GLU A 44 12.76 -21.36 10.76
N LYS A 45 11.51 -20.92 10.83
CA LYS A 45 11.07 -19.73 11.60
C LYS A 45 10.60 -20.06 13.01
N ASP A 46 11.34 -20.88 13.72
CA ASP A 46 11.31 -20.89 15.19
C ASP A 46 12.45 -20.03 15.78
N GLU A 47 13.03 -19.15 14.96
CA GLU A 47 13.83 -18.04 15.48
C GLU A 47 12.91 -17.05 16.19
N LEU A 48 13.03 -17.01 17.52
CA LEU A 48 12.47 -15.95 18.35
C LEU A 48 12.78 -14.61 17.67
N ARG A 49 11.73 -13.80 17.43
CA ARG A 49 11.93 -12.45 16.89
C ARG A 49 12.90 -11.71 17.80
N PRO A 50 13.92 -11.03 17.25
CA PRO A 50 14.87 -10.30 18.07
C PRO A 50 14.15 -9.22 18.87
N LEU A 51 14.60 -8.99 20.09
CA LEU A 51 14.09 -7.89 20.91
C LEU A 51 14.39 -6.57 20.21
N TYR A 52 13.36 -5.74 20.03
CA TYR A 52 13.52 -4.43 19.41
C TYR A 52 14.04 -3.44 20.45
N MET A 53 15.31 -3.06 20.33
CA MET A 53 15.96 -2.05 21.20
C MET A 53 16.38 -0.79 20.44
N ASP A 54 15.95 -0.64 19.18
CA ASP A 54 16.33 0.46 18.29
C ASP A 54 15.24 1.54 18.17
N PHE A 55 14.76 2.04 19.31
CA PHE A 55 13.70 3.07 19.35
C PHE A 55 14.14 4.45 18.84
N GLN A 56 15.45 4.68 18.68
CA GLN A 56 15.97 5.92 18.12
C GLN A 56 15.83 5.99 16.60
N ALA A 57 15.86 4.84 15.91
CA ALA A 57 15.62 4.79 14.47
C ALA A 57 14.15 5.02 14.14
N THR A 58 13.26 4.27 14.78
CA THR A 58 11.81 4.46 14.68
C THR A 58 11.10 3.76 15.85
N THR A 59 9.82 4.04 16.04
CA THR A 59 9.02 3.43 17.10
C THR A 59 7.90 2.57 16.52
N PRO A 60 7.54 1.44 17.18
CA PRO A 60 6.35 0.70 16.78
C PRO A 60 5.11 1.57 17.00
N MET A 61 4.14 1.48 16.09
CA MET A 61 2.89 2.24 16.19
C MET A 61 2.09 1.79 17.40
N ASP A 62 1.67 2.75 18.24
CA ASP A 62 0.75 2.49 19.35
C ASP A 62 -0.60 2.00 18.79
N PRO A 63 -1.20 0.93 19.31
CA PRO A 63 -2.50 0.43 18.85
C PRO A 63 -3.60 1.50 18.81
N ARG A 64 -3.56 2.48 19.72
CA ARG A 64 -4.51 3.60 19.77
C ARG A 64 -4.34 4.56 18.59
N VAL A 65 -3.10 4.72 18.11
CA VAL A 65 -2.81 5.52 16.91
C VAL A 65 -3.36 4.80 15.68
N LEU A 66 -3.16 3.48 15.59
CA LEU A 66 -3.72 2.69 14.48
C LEU A 66 -5.25 2.78 14.45
N ASP A 67 -5.91 2.60 15.59
CA ASP A 67 -7.37 2.70 15.71
C ASP A 67 -7.89 4.08 15.28
N ALA A 68 -7.22 5.17 15.68
CA ALA A 68 -7.57 6.52 15.27
C ALA A 68 -7.37 6.77 13.76
N MET A 69 -6.39 6.10 13.12
CA MET A 69 -6.08 6.28 11.70
C MET A 69 -6.97 5.46 10.77
N LEU A 70 -7.43 4.28 11.20
CA LEU A 70 -8.21 3.36 10.36
C LEU A 70 -9.48 3.97 9.74
N PRO A 71 -10.30 4.78 10.46
CA PRO A 71 -11.48 5.39 9.88
C PRO A 71 -11.21 6.24 8.64
N TYR A 72 -10.07 6.96 8.61
CA TYR A 72 -9.67 7.82 7.50
C TYR A 72 -9.10 7.04 6.31
N GLN A 73 -8.68 5.79 6.52
CA GLN A 73 -8.24 4.91 5.45
C GLN A 73 -9.41 4.16 4.79
N VAL A 74 -10.51 3.95 5.51
CA VAL A 74 -11.64 3.14 5.02
C VAL A 74 -12.85 3.98 4.61
N ASN A 75 -13.32 4.89 5.47
CA ASN A 75 -14.59 5.59 5.29
C ASN A 75 -14.41 7.09 5.00
N TYR A 76 -13.46 7.75 5.68
CA TYR A 76 -13.23 9.20 5.60
C TYR A 76 -11.97 9.53 4.78
N TYR A 77 -11.89 9.02 3.56
CA TYR A 77 -10.73 9.16 2.66
C TYR A 77 -10.74 10.46 1.84
N GLY A 78 -11.52 11.45 2.23
CA GLY A 78 -11.68 12.70 1.48
C GLY A 78 -10.41 13.54 1.47
N ASN A 79 -10.24 14.37 0.43
CA ASN A 79 -9.19 15.37 0.43
C ASN A 79 -9.61 16.54 1.36
N PRO A 80 -8.83 16.89 2.40
CA PRO A 80 -9.16 18.00 3.31
C PRO A 80 -9.22 19.37 2.63
N HIS A 81 -8.67 19.52 1.42
CA HIS A 81 -8.76 20.76 0.65
C HIS A 81 -10.03 20.85 -0.20
N SER A 82 -10.83 19.78 -0.29
CA SER A 82 -12.09 19.78 -1.00
C SER A 82 -13.19 20.48 -0.19
N ARG A 83 -13.56 21.69 -0.60
CA ARG A 83 -14.57 22.50 0.09
C ARG A 83 -16.01 22.28 -0.35
N THR A 84 -16.25 21.44 -1.35
CA THR A 84 -17.55 21.34 -2.03
C THR A 84 -18.41 20.15 -1.59
N HIS A 85 -17.88 19.20 -0.82
CA HIS A 85 -18.58 17.97 -0.47
C HIS A 85 -18.26 17.48 0.94
N ALA A 86 -19.19 16.71 1.52
CA ALA A 86 -19.12 16.22 2.92
C ALA A 86 -17.81 15.49 3.26
N TYR A 87 -17.33 14.60 2.38
CA TYR A 87 -16.07 13.89 2.60
C TYR A 87 -14.86 14.82 2.82
N GLY A 88 -14.86 16.00 2.19
CA GLY A 88 -13.78 16.98 2.36
C GLY A 88 -13.90 17.72 3.68
N TRP A 89 -15.12 18.12 4.07
CA TRP A 89 -15.39 18.77 5.35
C TRP A 89 -15.06 17.88 6.55
N GLU A 90 -15.41 16.59 6.48
CA GLU A 90 -15.08 15.59 7.52
C GLU A 90 -13.56 15.46 7.69
N SER A 91 -12.83 15.39 6.57
CA SER A 91 -11.37 15.26 6.55
C SER A 91 -10.67 16.56 6.99
N GLU A 92 -11.20 17.73 6.61
CA GLU A 92 -10.73 19.04 7.04
C GLU A 92 -10.88 19.20 8.56
N SER A 93 -12.04 18.83 9.10
CA SER A 93 -12.30 18.86 10.54
C SER A 93 -11.33 17.98 11.31
N ALA A 94 -11.02 16.78 10.80
CA ALA A 94 -10.06 15.87 11.43
C ALA A 94 -8.63 16.46 11.45
N MET A 95 -8.19 17.05 10.34
CA MET A 95 -6.89 17.73 10.25
C MET A 95 -6.80 18.90 11.24
N GLU A 96 -7.86 19.71 11.33
CA GLU A 96 -7.89 20.86 12.25
C GLU A 96 -7.92 20.45 13.72
N THR A 97 -8.62 19.36 14.06
CA THR A 97 -8.59 18.77 15.40
C THR A 97 -7.18 18.29 15.75
N ALA A 98 -6.50 17.60 14.83
CA ALA A 98 -5.11 17.16 15.03
C ALA A 98 -4.16 18.35 15.24
N ARG A 99 -4.32 19.42 14.45
CA ARG A 99 -3.51 20.64 14.57
C ARG A 99 -3.71 21.33 15.92
N LYS A 100 -4.96 21.59 16.29
CA LYS A 100 -5.34 22.38 17.47
C LYS A 100 -5.17 21.60 18.77
N GLN A 101 -5.87 20.49 18.90
CA GLN A 101 -6.02 19.81 20.18
C GLN A 101 -4.88 18.84 20.49
N GLN A 102 -4.20 18.33 19.47
CA GLN A 102 -3.18 17.30 19.66
C GLN A 102 -1.78 17.89 19.59
N VAL A 103 -1.44 18.59 18.50
CA VAL A 103 -0.08 19.11 18.31
C VAL A 103 0.13 20.43 19.04
N ALA A 104 -0.73 21.42 18.82
CA ALA A 104 -0.55 22.76 19.38
C ALA A 104 -0.64 22.74 20.93
N ASP A 105 -1.64 22.05 21.50
CA ASP A 105 -1.77 21.90 22.95
C ASP A 105 -0.59 21.14 23.59
N LEU A 106 0.00 20.15 22.89
CA LEU A 106 1.15 19.40 23.38
C LEU A 106 2.40 20.26 23.54
N ILE A 107 2.62 21.20 22.62
CA ILE A 107 3.81 22.08 22.62
C ILE A 107 3.53 23.50 23.14
N GLY A 108 2.27 23.83 23.44
CA GLY A 108 1.85 25.15 23.89
C GLY A 108 1.94 26.25 22.82
N ALA A 109 1.76 25.92 21.55
CA ALA A 109 1.84 26.86 20.42
C ALA A 109 0.45 27.32 19.96
N ASP A 110 0.38 28.39 19.15
CA ASP A 110 -0.86 28.71 18.44
C ASP A 110 -1.05 27.73 17.26
N PRO A 111 -2.26 27.18 17.03
CA PRO A 111 -2.49 26.27 15.93
C PRO A 111 -2.13 26.84 14.55
N ARG A 112 -2.14 28.16 14.37
CA ARG A 112 -1.76 28.83 13.11
C ARG A 112 -0.25 28.75 12.84
N GLU A 113 0.56 28.49 13.85
CA GLU A 113 2.01 28.32 13.73
C GLU A 113 2.41 26.89 13.35
N ILE A 114 1.49 25.94 13.47
CA ILE A 114 1.73 24.53 13.16
C ILE A 114 1.56 24.27 11.67
N ILE A 115 2.64 23.84 11.01
CA ILE A 115 2.63 23.39 9.61
C ILE A 115 2.96 21.89 9.57
N PHE A 116 2.12 21.10 8.91
CA PHE A 116 2.38 19.68 8.71
C PHE A 116 3.39 19.48 7.58
N THR A 117 4.39 18.66 7.84
CA THR A 117 5.44 18.24 6.89
C THR A 117 5.55 16.72 6.89
N SER A 118 6.22 16.13 5.91
CA SER A 118 6.45 14.69 5.82
C SER A 118 7.32 14.12 6.94
N GLY A 119 8.15 14.95 7.58
CA GLY A 119 8.96 14.54 8.73
C GLY A 119 10.00 15.59 9.11
N ALA A 120 10.76 15.33 10.17
CA ALA A 120 11.70 16.28 10.77
C ALA A 120 12.77 16.79 9.78
N THR A 121 13.24 15.95 8.85
CA THR A 121 14.20 16.37 7.82
C THR A 121 13.64 17.45 6.90
N GLU A 122 12.37 17.36 6.53
CA GLU A 122 11.72 18.41 5.75
C GLU A 122 11.51 19.67 6.59
N SER A 123 11.03 19.53 7.84
CA SER A 123 10.84 20.66 8.75
C SER A 123 12.13 21.45 8.97
N ASN A 124 13.27 20.75 9.19
CA ASN A 124 14.58 21.37 9.35
C ASN A 124 15.04 22.09 8.09
N ASN A 125 14.85 21.48 6.92
CA ASN A 125 15.17 22.12 5.64
C ASN A 125 14.32 23.38 5.42
N MET A 126 13.04 23.33 5.74
CA MET A 126 12.15 24.47 5.65
C MET A 126 12.60 25.58 6.61
N ALA A 127 12.87 25.25 7.87
CA ALA A 127 13.33 26.22 8.88
C ALA A 127 14.64 26.92 8.49
N ILE A 128 15.58 26.22 7.86
CA ILE A 128 16.88 26.79 7.47
C ILE A 128 16.80 27.54 6.13
N LYS A 129 16.11 26.99 5.13
CA LYS A 129 16.09 27.55 3.77
C LYS A 129 15.08 28.69 3.60
N VAL A 130 13.94 28.65 4.29
CA VAL A 130 12.89 29.67 4.14
C VAL A 130 13.38 31.07 4.53
N PRO A 131 14.10 31.28 5.65
CA PRO A 131 14.66 32.60 5.97
C PRO A 131 15.68 33.07 4.93
N SER A 132 16.51 32.16 4.41
CA SER A 132 17.52 32.46 3.40
C SER A 132 16.90 32.91 2.06
N ALA A 133 15.82 32.26 1.62
CA ALA A 133 15.12 32.60 0.39
C ALA A 133 14.37 33.94 0.49
N LEU A 134 13.75 34.23 1.65
CA LEU A 134 13.10 35.51 1.92
C LEU A 134 14.08 36.69 1.93
N HIS A 135 15.30 36.48 2.45
CA HIS A 135 16.33 37.51 2.48
C HIS A 135 16.87 37.88 1.08
N HIS A 136 16.81 36.95 0.12
CA HIS A 136 17.33 37.16 -1.23
C HIS A 136 16.31 37.79 -2.19
N GLN A 137 15.00 37.76 -1.84
CA GLN A 137 13.93 38.45 -2.57
C GLN A 137 13.67 39.88 -2.09
N LEU A 138 14.30 40.30 -0.99
CA LEU A 138 14.20 41.65 -0.41
C LEU A 138 15.43 42.53 -0.71
N LYS A 139 16.30 42.12 -1.65
CA LYS A 139 17.38 42.91 -2.24
C LYS A 139 17.15 43.04 -3.74
#